data_AF-A0A3P7P6T5-F1
#
_entry.id   AF-A0A3P7P6T5-F1
#
_cell.length_a   1.000
_cell.length_b   1.000
_cell.length_c   1.000
_cell.angle_alpha   90.00
_cell.angle_beta   90.00
_cell.angle_gamma   90.00
#
_symmetry.space_group_name_H-M   'P 1'
#
loop_
_entity.id
_entity.type
_entity.pdbx_description
1 polymer ?
#
loop_
_entity_poly.entity_id
_entity_poly.type
_entity_poly.pdbx_seq_one_letter_code
_entity_poly.pdbx_strand_id
1 'polypeptide(L)'
;MATYGLSPYPGVELHGVYQLLEKGYRMERPHGCPEAVYSIMLRCWAWEPADRPTFAEVRQELERMRRTVDLDAGWSPSVRLDYSRLVLL
;
A
#
# COMPACT_ATOMS: atom_id res chain seq x y z
N MET A 1 7.61 -0.53 -5.05
CA MET A 1 6.85 -1.07 -3.90
C MET A 1 6.54 0.08 -2.96
N ALA A 2 5.30 0.22 -2.49
CA ALA A 2 4.81 1.45 -1.84
C ALA A 2 5.55 1.82 -0.54
N THR A 3 6.11 0.83 0.17
CA THR A 3 6.86 1.03 1.43
C THR A 3 8.35 0.68 1.29
N TYR A 4 8.85 0.44 0.08
CA TYR A 4 10.26 0.03 -0.17
C TYR A 4 10.79 -1.13 0.70
N GLY A 5 9.90 -2.01 1.19
CA GLY A 5 10.28 -3.17 2.01
C GLY A 5 10.23 -2.94 3.52
N LEU A 6 9.64 -1.83 4.00
CA LEU A 6 9.39 -1.65 5.44
C LEU A 6 8.49 -2.75 6.01
N SER A 7 8.72 -3.10 7.27
CA SER A 7 7.93 -4.09 8.00
C SER A 7 6.47 -3.65 8.09
N PRO A 8 5.51 -4.55 7.82
CA PRO A 8 4.10 -4.23 8.03
C PRO A 8 3.81 -4.04 9.52
N TYR A 9 2.94 -3.07 9.83
CA TYR A 9 2.54 -2.71 11.20
C TYR A 9 3.74 -2.37 12.10
N PRO A 10 4.51 -1.30 11.78
CA PRO A 10 5.69 -0.93 12.53
C PRO A 10 5.34 -0.67 14.01
N GLY A 11 6.15 -1.24 14.92
CA GLY A 11 5.94 -1.12 16.37
C GLY A 11 4.86 -2.03 16.95
N VAL A 12 4.24 -2.90 16.15
CA VAL A 12 3.30 -3.92 16.64
C VAL A 12 3.99 -5.27 16.67
N GLU A 13 3.97 -5.92 17.84
CA GLU A 13 4.42 -7.31 17.98
C GLU A 13 3.56 -8.25 17.13
N LEU A 14 4.17 -9.29 16.55
CA LEU A 14 3.49 -10.20 15.61
C LEU A 14 2.16 -10.77 16.17
N HIS A 15 2.15 -11.10 17.47
CA HIS A 15 0.98 -11.63 18.17
C HIS A 15 -0.15 -10.60 18.34
N GLY A 16 0.18 -9.30 18.39
CA GLY A 16 -0.79 -8.22 18.53
C GLY A 16 -1.47 -7.82 17.21
N VAL A 17 -0.88 -8.18 16.06
CA VAL A 17 -1.43 -7.83 14.74
C VAL A 17 -2.82 -8.41 14.54
N TYR A 18 -3.05 -9.66 14.96
CA TYR A 18 -4.36 -10.30 14.83
C TYR A 18 -5.47 -9.51 15.54
N GLN A 19 -5.22 -9.08 16.79
CA GLN A 19 -6.19 -8.34 17.59
C GLN A 19 -6.53 -6.97 16.98
N LEU A 20 -5.57 -6.34 16.30
CA LEU A 20 -5.83 -5.11 15.55
C LEU A 20 -6.72 -5.38 14.34
N LEU A 21 -6.39 -6.43 13.57
CA LEU A 21 -7.16 -6.80 12.37
C LEU A 21 -8.62 -7.18 12.71
N GLU A 22 -8.82 -7.91 13.81
CA GLU A 22 -10.14 -8.29 14.35
C GLU A 22 -10.98 -7.06 14.75
N LYS A 23 -10.34 -6.03 15.30
CA LYS A 23 -11.00 -4.73 15.61
C LYS A 23 -11.26 -3.86 14.37
N GLY A 24 -10.94 -4.36 13.18
CA GLY A 24 -11.11 -3.63 11.92
C GLY A 24 -9.98 -2.64 11.61
N TYR A 25 -8.93 -2.57 12.43
CA TYR A 25 -7.79 -1.73 12.10
C TYR A 25 -7.10 -2.25 10.85
N ARG A 26 -6.72 -1.32 9.96
CA ARG A 26 -5.88 -1.56 8.80
C ARG A 26 -4.78 -0.51 8.80
N MET A 27 -3.61 -0.89 8.32
CA MET A 27 -2.47 0.02 8.23
C MET A 27 -2.83 1.25 7.41
N GLU A 28 -2.41 2.42 7.88
CA GLU A 28 -2.59 3.68 7.17
C GLU A 28 -1.92 3.67 5.80
N ARG A 29 -2.39 4.56 4.91
CA ARG A 29 -1.83 4.71 3.56
C ARG A 29 -0.35 5.12 3.64
N PRO A 30 0.57 4.36 3.03
CA PRO A 30 1.98 4.75 2.99
C PRO A 30 2.18 6.09 2.29
N HIS A 31 3.18 6.86 2.73
CA HIS A 31 3.56 8.11 2.10
C HIS A 31 3.94 7.88 0.62
N GLY A 32 3.38 8.70 -0.28
CA GLY A 32 3.60 8.56 -1.73
C GLY A 32 2.81 7.41 -2.39
N CYS A 33 2.00 6.65 -1.65
CA CYS A 33 1.08 5.68 -2.25
C CYS A 33 -0.14 6.41 -2.84
N PRO A 34 -0.47 6.23 -4.13
CA PRO A 34 -1.68 6.80 -4.73
C PRO A 34 -2.94 6.30 -4.01
N GLU A 35 -3.89 7.19 -3.78
CA GLU A 35 -5.16 6.87 -3.10
C GLU A 35 -5.90 5.71 -3.77
N ALA A 36 -5.89 5.69 -5.11
CA ALA A 36 -6.49 4.63 -5.90
C ALA A 36 -5.87 3.24 -5.63
N VAL A 37 -4.56 3.17 -5.43
CA VAL A 37 -3.85 1.92 -5.10
C VAL A 37 -4.17 1.50 -3.67
N TYR A 38 -4.23 2.44 -2.73
CA TYR A 38 -4.60 2.16 -1.35
C TYR A 38 -6.04 1.66 -1.22
N SER A 39 -6.97 2.20 -2.00
CA SER A 39 -8.35 1.71 -2.08
C SER A 39 -8.43 0.24 -2.54
N ILE A 40 -7.58 -0.18 -3.50
CA ILE A 40 -7.45 -1.60 -3.85
C ILE A 40 -6.96 -2.42 -2.65
N MET A 41 -5.92 -1.93 -1.95
CA MET A 41 -5.37 -2.63 -0.77
C MET A 41 -6.43 -2.85 0.31
N LEU A 42 -7.24 -1.83 0.63
CA LEU A 42 -8.31 -1.93 1.63
C LEU A 42 -9.35 -3.00 1.27
N ARG A 43 -9.76 -3.09 -0.01
CA ARG A 43 -10.69 -4.14 -0.46
C ARG A 43 -10.06 -5.53 -0.42
N CYS A 44 -8.78 -5.65 -0.78
CA CYS A 44 -8.04 -6.91 -0.61
C CYS A 44 -7.94 -7.34 0.86
N TRP A 45 -7.98 -6.39 1.80
CA TRP A 45 -7.94 -6.62 3.24
C TRP A 45 -9.32 -6.66 3.90
N ALA A 46 -10.40 -6.86 3.13
CA ALA A 46 -11.73 -7.07 3.69
C ALA A 46 -11.71 -8.26 4.67
N TRP A 47 -12.41 -8.09 5.79
CA TRP A 47 -12.51 -9.12 6.82
C TRP A 47 -13.12 -10.39 6.23
N GLU A 48 -14.31 -10.25 5.64
CA GLU A 48 -15.02 -11.32 4.96
C GLU A 48 -14.31 -11.70 3.66
N PRO A 49 -13.96 -12.99 3.45
CA PRO A 49 -13.33 -13.43 2.21
C PRO A 49 -14.18 -13.18 0.96
N ALA A 50 -15.51 -13.21 1.10
CA ALA A 50 -16.44 -13.00 0.00
C ALA A 50 -16.43 -11.54 -0.53
N ASP A 51 -16.02 -10.58 0.29
CA ASP A 51 -15.92 -9.17 -0.08
C ASP A 51 -14.59 -8.83 -0.78
N ARG A 52 -13.64 -9.78 -0.79
CA ARG A 52 -12.33 -9.56 -1.40
C ARG A 52 -12.44 -9.69 -2.92
N PRO A 53 -11.86 -8.75 -3.69
CA PRO A 53 -11.85 -8.86 -5.14
C PRO A 53 -11.01 -10.06 -5.57
N THR A 54 -11.41 -10.65 -6.69
CA THR A 54 -10.62 -11.66 -7.38
C THR A 54 -9.34 -11.05 -7.93
N PHE A 55 -8.34 -11.89 -8.18
CA PHE A 55 -7.11 -11.45 -8.81
C PHE A 55 -7.34 -10.81 -10.20
N ALA A 56 -8.35 -11.29 -10.94
CA ALA A 56 -8.70 -10.75 -12.24
C ALA A 56 -9.21 -9.30 -12.14
N GLU A 57 -10.07 -9.01 -11.16
CA GLU A 57 -10.60 -7.66 -10.89
C GLU A 57 -9.48 -6.72 -10.45
N VAL A 58 -8.62 -7.15 -9.52
CA VAL A 58 -7.46 -6.37 -9.08
C VAL A 58 -6.55 -6.01 -10.26
N ARG A 59 -6.24 -6.98 -11.13
CA ARG A 59 -5.43 -6.75 -12.33
C ARG A 59 -6.08 -5.72 -13.25
N GLN A 60 -7.37 -5.87 -13.55
CA GLN A 60 -8.10 -4.97 -14.43
C GLN A 60 -8.10 -3.53 -13.90
N GLU A 61 -8.29 -3.36 -12.59
CA GLU A 61 -8.26 -2.04 -11.96
C GLU A 61 -6.87 -1.41 -11.98
N LEU A 62 -5.81 -2.18 -11.69
CA LEU A 62 -4.43 -1.69 -11.79
C LEU A 62 -4.07 -1.30 -13.23
N GLU A 63 -4.52 -2.08 -14.22
CA GLU A 63 -4.34 -1.76 -15.64
C GLU A 63 -5.08 -0.47 -16.03
N ARG A 64 -6.30 -0.26 -15.52
CA ARG A 64 -7.06 0.98 -15.73
C ARG A 64 -6.35 2.17 -15.11
N MET A 65 -5.85 2.04 -13.89
CA MET A 65 -5.07 3.09 -13.22
C MET A 65 -3.83 3.43 -14.02
N ARG A 66 -3.07 2.44 -14.51
CA ARG A 66 -1.88 2.67 -15.35
C ARG A 66 -2.18 3.51 -16.59
N ARG A 67 -3.38 3.42 -17.16
CA ARG A 67 -3.81 4.24 -18.32
C ARG A 67 -4.31 5.63 -17.94
N THR A 68 -4.65 5.85 -16.67
CA THR A 68 -5.21 7.12 -16.17
C THR A 68 -4.13 7.98 -15.50
N VAL A 69 -3.05 7.36 -15.00
CA VAL A 69 -1.92 7.97 -14.26
C VAL A 69 -0.95 8.79 -15.14
N ASP A 70 -1.33 9.14 -16.37
CA ASP A 70 -0.54 10.07 -17.20
C ASP A 70 -0.74 11.57 -16.82
N LEU A 71 -1.60 11.94 -15.86
CA LEU A 71 -1.94 13.36 -15.63
C LEU A 71 -1.98 13.88 -14.19
N ASP A 72 -1.51 13.14 -13.17
CA ASP A 72 -1.33 13.72 -11.83
C ASP A 72 0.09 13.48 -11.31
N ALA A 73 0.83 14.59 -11.30
CA ALA A 73 2.18 14.77 -10.81
C ALA A 73 2.55 13.95 -9.56
N GLY A 74 3.62 13.15 -9.66
CA GLY A 74 4.42 12.76 -8.49
C GLY A 74 4.84 11.29 -8.39
N TRP A 75 4.19 10.35 -9.09
CA TRP A 75 4.64 8.96 -9.07
C TRP A 75 5.65 8.69 -10.20
N SER A 76 6.89 9.15 -10.01
CA SER A 76 8.00 8.70 -10.83
C SER A 76 8.47 7.32 -10.35
N PRO A 77 8.65 6.32 -11.23
CA PRO A 77 9.41 5.10 -10.91
C PRO A 77 10.87 5.38 -10.55
N SER A 78 11.33 6.63 -10.69
CA SER A 78 12.70 7.09 -10.50
C SER A 78 12.85 8.12 -9.38
N VAL A 79 12.13 7.96 -8.26
CA VAL A 79 12.56 8.62 -7.01
C VAL A 79 13.93 8.05 -6.66
N ARG A 80 14.99 8.75 -7.12
CA ARG A 80 16.34 8.57 -6.62
C ARG A 80 16.23 8.79 -5.12
N LEU A 81 16.39 7.72 -4.35
CA LEU A 81 16.75 7.84 -2.95
C LEU A 81 18.06 8.63 -2.92
N ASP A 82 18.00 9.89 -2.51
CA ASP A 82 19.20 10.64 -2.20
C ASP A 82 19.75 10.09 -0.89
N TYR A 83 20.52 9.00 -1.02
CA TYR A 83 21.27 8.38 0.06
C TYR A 83 22.41 9.28 0.58
N SER A 84 22.57 10.50 0.06
CA SER A 84 23.65 11.42 0.47
C SER A 84 23.42 12.11 1.82
N ARG A 85 22.36 11.78 2.57
CA ARG A 85 22.07 12.38 3.90
C ARG A 85 21.83 11.40 5.05
N LEU A 86 22.09 10.10 4.89
CA LEU A 86 21.96 9.12 5.97
C LEU A 86 23.25 8.36 6.31
N VAL A 87 24.40 9.00 6.08
CA VAL A 87 25.68 8.61 6.69
C VAL A 87 26.25 9.81 7.44
N LEU A 88 25.58 10.23 8.52
CA LEU A 88 26.14 11.03 9.60
C LEU A 88 25.20 10.91 10.80
N LEU A 89 25.35 9.82 11.55
CA LEU A 89 25.42 9.73 13.03
C LEU A 89 25.66 8.26 13.41
#